data_AF-A0A9W9BB91-F1
#
_entry.id   AF-A0A9W9BB91-F1
#
_cell.length_a   1.000
_cell.length_b   1.000
_cell.length_c   1.000
_cell.angle_alpha   90.00
_cell.angle_beta   90.00
_cell.angle_gamma   90.00
#
_symmetry.space_group_name_H-M   'P 1'
#
loop_
_entity.id
_entity.type
_entity.pdbx_description
1 polymer ?
#
loop_
_entity_poly.entity_id
_entity_poly.type
_entity_poly.pdbx_seq_one_letter_code
_entity_poly.pdbx_strand_id
1 'polypeptide(L)'
;MYLRGDHAETDLRVLRQLVRENPLGLFTTAISSPSYPLIQSSHIPFILDVEDESSETELGQLRAHMARANPQSKAIIDEIKERQAAGDNSRMLQQDVLVMFTSAVQHYVTPKFYTATKPVTGKVVGTWNYAAVQIYGKATFYIDPNAEETTAFLNSQIDALSSFNEKVTMGYTGEGSRPKPWQVSDAPTPYLNIMKKAIIGVEIKIERMEGKFKMSQEMGDGDTDGVVKGFNDLGTDMGSKMASTVEARREIKKQKKAAKESE
;
A
#
# COMPACT_ATOMS: atom_id res chain seq x y z
N MET A 1 5.61 8.21 -9.72
CA MET A 1 6.80 8.56 -8.88
C MET A 1 8.07 8.67 -9.73
N TYR A 2 9.12 9.43 -9.33
CA TYR A 2 10.42 9.34 -10.01
C TYR A 2 11.14 8.03 -9.65
N LEU A 3 11.31 7.18 -10.67
CA LEU A 3 11.89 5.84 -10.58
C LEU A 3 13.24 5.79 -11.30
N ARG A 4 14.32 6.06 -10.58
CA ARG A 4 15.67 5.74 -11.06
C ARG A 4 15.79 4.22 -11.19
N GLY A 5 16.40 3.72 -12.26
CA GLY A 5 16.46 2.28 -12.57
C GLY A 5 16.99 1.40 -11.44
N ASP A 6 17.98 1.86 -10.67
CA ASP A 6 18.53 1.13 -9.51
C ASP A 6 17.51 0.91 -8.37
N HIS A 7 16.48 1.77 -8.31
CA HIS A 7 15.48 1.79 -7.23
C HIS A 7 14.09 1.35 -7.71
N ALA A 8 13.88 1.24 -9.03
CA ALA A 8 12.62 0.79 -9.59
C ALA A 8 12.43 -0.71 -9.29
N GLU A 9 11.24 -1.07 -8.81
CA GLU A 9 10.82 -2.47 -8.77
C GLU A 9 9.68 -2.68 -9.75
N THR A 10 9.84 -3.69 -10.61
CA THR A 10 8.94 -4.01 -11.72
C THR A 10 8.28 -5.36 -11.54
N ASP A 11 8.77 -6.20 -10.63
CA ASP A 11 8.13 -7.48 -10.32
C ASP A 11 6.85 -7.23 -9.51
N LEU A 12 5.70 -7.43 -10.16
CA LEU A 12 4.40 -7.22 -9.53
C LEU A 12 4.22 -8.08 -8.27
N ARG A 13 4.78 -9.29 -8.21
CA ARG A 13 4.67 -10.14 -7.01
C ARG A 13 5.29 -9.45 -5.79
N VAL A 14 6.43 -8.79 -5.97
CA VAL A 14 7.10 -8.01 -4.92
C VAL A 14 6.27 -6.80 -4.52
N LEU A 15 5.65 -6.11 -5.49
CA LEU A 15 4.83 -4.94 -5.21
C LEU A 15 3.54 -5.31 -4.47
N ARG A 16 2.86 -6.37 -4.91
CA ARG A 16 1.66 -6.92 -4.26
C ARG A 16 1.96 -7.36 -2.83
N GLN A 17 3.12 -8.00 -2.62
CA GLN A 17 3.58 -8.35 -1.28
C GLN A 17 3.78 -7.10 -0.39
N LEU A 18 4.42 -6.04 -0.90
CA LEU A 18 4.58 -4.79 -0.15
C LEU A 18 3.22 -4.20 0.25
N VAL A 19 2.24 -4.20 -0.65
CA VAL A 19 0.88 -3.71 -0.37
C VAL A 19 0.23 -4.51 0.76
N ARG A 20 0.36 -5.84 0.74
CA ARG A 20 -0.21 -6.71 1.80
C ARG A 20 0.46 -6.52 3.15
N GLU A 21 1.78 -6.35 3.17
CA GLU A 21 2.52 -6.12 4.40
C GLU A 21 2.26 -4.73 5.00
N ASN A 22 1.77 -3.79 4.18
CA ASN A 22 1.52 -2.41 4.58
C ASN A 22 0.11 -1.98 4.14
N PRO A 23 -0.97 -2.63 4.61
CA PRO A 23 -2.32 -2.52 4.04
C PRO A 23 -3.00 -1.17 4.29
N LEU A 24 -2.44 -0.32 5.15
CA LEU A 24 -2.93 1.04 5.41
C LEU A 24 -2.45 1.99 4.31
N GLY A 25 -3.27 2.17 3.28
CA GLY A 25 -2.97 3.03 2.14
C GLY A 25 -3.39 4.48 2.37
N LEU A 26 -2.62 5.42 1.83
CA LEU A 26 -3.03 6.82 1.72
C LEU A 26 -3.84 7.01 0.43
N PHE A 27 -5.16 6.95 0.55
CA PHE A 27 -6.11 7.06 -0.56
C PHE A 27 -6.37 8.51 -0.93
N THR A 28 -6.04 8.90 -2.16
CA THR A 28 -6.10 10.27 -2.66
C THR A 28 -7.04 10.40 -3.84
N THR A 29 -7.92 11.39 -3.77
CA THR A 29 -8.85 11.78 -4.83
C THR A 29 -8.67 13.25 -5.19
N ALA A 30 -8.98 13.61 -6.44
CA ALA A 30 -9.05 14.99 -6.91
C ALA A 30 -10.47 15.27 -7.42
N ILE A 31 -11.34 15.81 -6.57
CA ILE A 31 -12.77 16.04 -6.86
C ILE A 31 -13.08 17.51 -6.62
N SER A 32 -13.62 18.17 -7.63
CA SER A 32 -14.04 19.57 -7.50
C SER A 32 -15.24 19.65 -6.55
N SER A 33 -15.18 20.52 -5.55
CA SER A 33 -16.28 20.71 -4.60
C SER A 33 -16.35 22.16 -4.13
N PRO A 34 -17.56 22.73 -3.98
CA PRO A 34 -17.73 24.04 -3.36
C PRO A 34 -17.46 24.01 -1.85
N SER A 35 -17.50 22.83 -1.23
CA SER A 35 -17.47 22.65 0.24
C SER A 35 -16.18 22.02 0.75
N TYR A 36 -15.39 21.38 -0.11
CA TYR A 36 -14.19 20.62 0.27
C TYR A 36 -13.00 20.94 -0.65
N PRO A 37 -11.75 20.76 -0.18
CA PRO A 37 -10.57 20.91 -1.02
C PRO A 37 -10.59 19.98 -2.25
N LEU A 38 -10.02 20.46 -3.36
CA LEU A 38 -9.90 19.68 -4.61
C LEU A 38 -9.18 18.35 -4.37
N ILE A 39 -8.01 18.39 -3.74
CA ILE A 39 -7.21 17.20 -3.44
C ILE A 39 -7.42 16.83 -1.98
N GLN A 40 -7.88 15.61 -1.74
CA GLN A 40 -8.09 15.07 -0.40
C GLN A 40 -7.45 13.70 -0.29
N SER A 41 -6.92 13.40 0.90
CA SER A 41 -6.31 12.11 1.19
C SER A 41 -6.74 11.59 2.56
N SER A 42 -7.02 10.29 2.64
CA SER A 42 -7.32 9.59 3.90
C SER A 42 -6.48 8.32 4.02
N HIS A 43 -5.98 8.05 5.23
CA HIS A 43 -5.40 6.73 5.52
C HIS A 43 -6.54 5.74 5.75
N ILE A 44 -6.66 4.73 4.89
CA ILE A 44 -7.66 3.67 5.03
C ILE A 44 -7.06 2.30 4.71
N PRO A 45 -7.52 1.24 5.40
CA PRO A 45 -7.03 -0.10 5.13
C PRO A 45 -7.64 -0.65 3.83
N PHE A 46 -6.82 -1.30 3.02
CA PHE A 46 -7.21 -1.96 1.79
C PHE A 46 -6.95 -3.46 1.84
N ILE A 47 -7.80 -4.21 1.14
CA ILE A 47 -7.49 -5.58 0.70
C ILE A 47 -7.16 -5.54 -0.78
N LEU A 48 -6.09 -6.25 -1.15
CA LEU A 48 -5.68 -6.47 -2.53
C LEU A 48 -6.14 -7.86 -2.95
N ASP A 49 -7.11 -7.93 -3.86
CA ASP A 49 -7.52 -9.18 -4.48
C ASP A 49 -6.78 -9.39 -5.80
N VAL A 50 -6.35 -10.63 -6.02
CA VAL A 50 -5.63 -11.14 -7.19
C VAL A 50 -6.15 -12.55 -7.41
N GLU A 51 -6.43 -12.93 -8.66
CA GLU A 51 -6.89 -14.26 -9.02
C GLU A 51 -5.74 -15.28 -8.98
N ASP A 52 -4.57 -14.92 -9.53
CA ASP A 52 -3.37 -15.74 -9.53
C ASP A 52 -2.17 -15.01 -8.89
N GLU A 53 -1.84 -15.40 -7.66
CA GLU A 53 -0.70 -14.86 -6.92
C GLU A 53 0.64 -15.05 -7.62
N SER A 54 0.76 -16.08 -8.46
CA SER A 54 1.99 -16.37 -9.20
C SER A 54 2.13 -15.54 -10.48
N SER A 55 1.04 -14.89 -10.93
CA SER A 55 1.00 -14.09 -12.14
C SER A 55 1.98 -12.92 -12.09
N GLU A 56 2.78 -12.79 -13.14
CA GLU A 56 3.76 -11.72 -13.31
C GLU A 56 3.15 -10.43 -13.87
N THR A 57 1.92 -10.50 -14.40
CA THR A 57 1.26 -9.40 -15.12
C THR A 57 -0.04 -8.94 -14.48
N GLU A 58 -0.63 -9.74 -13.59
CA GLU A 58 -1.87 -9.39 -12.93
C GLU A 58 -1.66 -8.27 -11.90
N LEU A 59 -2.39 -7.17 -12.07
CA LEU A 59 -2.37 -6.02 -11.16
C LEU A 59 -3.30 -6.24 -9.95
N GLY A 60 -4.49 -6.78 -10.20
CA GLY A 60 -5.54 -7.01 -9.19
C GLY A 60 -6.47 -5.82 -8.97
N GLN A 61 -7.18 -5.85 -7.85
CA GLN A 61 -8.13 -4.84 -7.42
C GLN A 61 -7.97 -4.52 -5.94
N LEU A 62 -8.22 -3.27 -5.55
CA LEU A 62 -8.26 -2.87 -4.14
C LEU A 62 -9.71 -2.73 -3.67
N ARG A 63 -10.02 -3.26 -2.49
CA ARG A 63 -11.30 -3.04 -1.81
C ARG A 63 -11.11 -2.42 -0.43
N ALA A 64 -11.91 -1.42 -0.12
CA ALA A 64 -11.93 -0.71 1.16
C ALA A 64 -13.33 -0.19 1.48
N HIS A 65 -13.45 0.46 2.64
CA HIS A 65 -14.61 1.28 2.97
C HIS A 65 -14.16 2.56 3.68
N MET A 66 -15.03 3.57 3.69
CA MET A 66 -14.77 4.85 4.35
C MET A 66 -16.01 5.31 5.12
N ALA A 67 -15.80 5.99 6.26
CA ALA A 67 -16.89 6.62 6.99
C ALA A 67 -17.56 7.72 6.14
N ARG A 68 -18.89 7.72 6.04
CA ARG A 68 -19.66 8.76 5.36
C ARG A 68 -19.42 10.16 5.93
N ALA A 69 -19.07 10.24 7.20
CA ALA A 69 -18.74 11.50 7.87
C ALA A 69 -17.42 12.13 7.37
N ASN A 70 -16.54 11.34 6.73
CA ASN A 70 -15.27 11.82 6.20
C ASN A 70 -15.52 12.87 5.10
N PRO A 71 -14.89 14.07 5.16
CA PRO A 71 -14.98 15.10 4.12
C PRO A 71 -14.71 14.58 2.70
N GLN A 72 -13.73 13.68 2.53
CA GLN A 72 -13.42 13.05 1.25
C GLN A 72 -14.60 12.21 0.76
N SER A 73 -15.22 11.42 1.63
CA SER A 73 -16.41 10.64 1.30
C SER A 73 -17.62 11.52 0.96
N LYS A 74 -17.78 12.67 1.62
CA LYS A 74 -18.84 13.63 1.30
C LYS A 74 -18.65 14.22 -0.10
N ALA A 75 -17.43 14.67 -0.42
CA ALA A 75 -17.11 15.15 -1.77
C ALA A 75 -17.37 14.09 -2.86
N ILE A 76 -17.02 12.82 -2.59
CA ILE A 76 -17.31 11.70 -3.49
C ILE A 76 -18.83 11.50 -3.67
N ILE A 77 -19.58 11.51 -2.58
CA ILE A 77 -21.05 11.32 -2.61
C ILE A 77 -21.71 12.45 -3.39
N ASP A 78 -21.32 13.70 -3.15
CA ASP A 78 -21.88 14.87 -3.81
C ASP A 78 -21.60 14.82 -5.32
N GLU A 79 -20.35 14.57 -5.72
CA GLU A 79 -19.94 14.40 -7.13
C GLU A 79 -20.74 13.30 -7.85
N ILE A 80 -20.91 12.13 -7.23
CA ILE A 80 -21.68 11.03 -7.84
C ILE A 80 -23.15 11.41 -7.96
N LYS A 81 -23.75 12.02 -6.94
CA LYS A 81 -25.16 12.44 -6.97
C LYS A 81 -25.42 13.52 -8.02
N GLU A 82 -24.52 14.49 -8.16
CA GLU A 82 -24.61 15.53 -9.17
C GLU A 82 -24.55 14.94 -10.58
N ARG A 83 -23.64 14.00 -10.84
CA ARG A 83 -23.59 13.28 -12.13
C ARG A 83 -24.83 12.43 -12.39
N GLN A 84 -25.34 11.73 -11.38
CA GLN A 84 -26.59 10.98 -11.49
C GLN A 84 -27.78 11.87 -11.82
N ALA A 85 -27.87 13.05 -11.20
CA ALA A 85 -28.90 14.05 -11.52
C ALA A 85 -28.79 14.58 -12.97
N ALA A 86 -27.57 14.60 -13.52
CA ALA A 86 -27.29 14.92 -14.92
C ALA A 86 -27.47 13.74 -15.90
N GLY A 87 -27.91 12.58 -15.42
CA GLY A 87 -28.24 11.39 -16.23
C GLY A 87 -27.09 10.37 -16.38
N ASP A 88 -25.94 10.60 -15.74
CA ASP A 88 -24.86 9.62 -15.66
C ASP A 88 -25.05 8.71 -14.44
N ASN A 89 -25.59 7.51 -14.67
CA ASN A 89 -25.81 6.51 -13.62
C ASN A 89 -24.53 5.79 -13.14
N SER A 90 -23.36 6.15 -13.66
CA SER A 90 -22.09 5.53 -13.28
C SER A 90 -21.65 5.88 -11.86
N ARG A 91 -21.35 4.85 -11.07
CA ARG A 91 -20.76 4.93 -9.72
C ARG A 91 -19.23 5.07 -9.73
N MET A 92 -18.63 4.99 -10.92
CA MET A 92 -17.19 5.08 -11.12
C MET A 92 -16.78 6.55 -11.31
N LEU A 93 -15.67 6.96 -10.70
CA LEU A 93 -15.07 8.26 -11.00
C LEU A 93 -14.45 8.25 -12.40
N GLN A 94 -14.62 9.37 -13.11
CA GLN A 94 -14.01 9.55 -14.44
C GLN A 94 -12.49 9.73 -14.32
N GLN A 95 -12.04 10.43 -13.28
CA GLN A 95 -10.62 10.68 -13.02
C GLN A 95 -9.99 9.52 -12.27
N ASP A 96 -8.68 9.34 -12.48
CA ASP A 96 -7.89 8.36 -11.75
C ASP A 96 -7.81 8.73 -10.27
N VAL A 97 -7.72 7.71 -9.44
CA VAL A 97 -7.36 7.84 -8.01
C VAL A 97 -5.92 7.38 -7.78
N LEU A 98 -5.32 7.83 -6.68
CA LEU A 98 -3.99 7.38 -6.23
C LEU A 98 -4.11 6.71 -4.86
N VAL A 99 -3.51 5.54 -4.70
CA VAL A 99 -3.25 4.94 -3.39
C VAL A 99 -1.75 4.79 -3.19
N MET A 100 -1.21 5.36 -2.11
CA MET A 100 0.20 5.17 -1.73
C MET A 100 0.30 4.20 -0.57
N PHE A 101 1.07 3.13 -0.74
CA PHE A 101 1.47 2.21 0.31
C PHE A 101 2.95 2.42 0.60
N THR A 102 3.30 2.70 1.85
CA THR A 102 4.69 2.96 2.27
C THR A 102 5.10 1.90 3.28
N SER A 103 6.28 1.30 3.08
CA SER A 103 6.82 0.35 4.03
C SER A 103 7.06 1.01 5.38
N ALA A 104 6.69 0.30 6.45
CA ALA A 104 7.10 0.69 7.81
C ALA A 104 8.63 0.69 7.98
N VAL A 105 9.37 -0.08 7.16
CA VAL A 105 10.83 -0.16 7.20
C VAL A 105 11.44 0.96 6.36
N GLN A 106 11.77 2.07 7.03
CA GLN A 106 12.43 3.23 6.44
C GLN A 106 13.40 3.87 7.44
N HIS A 107 14.47 4.48 6.94
CA HIS A 107 15.45 5.15 7.79
C HIS A 107 16.31 6.15 7.03
N TYR A 108 16.75 7.20 7.73
CA TYR A 108 17.81 8.08 7.26
C TYR A 108 19.16 7.34 7.19
N VAL A 109 19.86 7.47 6.06
CA VAL A 109 21.22 6.96 5.87
C VAL A 109 22.18 8.13 6.01
N THR A 110 23.04 8.08 7.02
CA THR A 110 24.08 9.09 7.23
C THR A 110 25.26 8.84 6.29
N PRO A 111 25.92 9.90 5.77
CA PRO A 111 27.16 9.74 5.01
C PRO A 111 28.27 9.01 5.76
N LYS A 112 28.23 8.99 7.11
CA LYS A 112 29.20 8.27 7.94
C LYS A 112 29.22 6.76 7.68
N PHE A 113 28.15 6.19 7.13
CA PHE A 113 28.07 4.78 6.80
C PHE A 113 28.82 4.42 5.50
N TYR A 114 29.14 5.38 4.64
CA TYR A 114 29.87 5.13 3.39
C TYR A 114 31.38 5.02 3.64
N THR A 115 31.81 3.86 4.14
CA THR A 115 33.17 3.61 4.61
C THR A 115 34.22 3.47 3.51
N ALA A 116 33.83 3.19 2.26
CA ALA A 116 34.74 3.09 1.13
C ALA A 116 34.90 4.43 0.40
N THR A 117 33.80 5.12 0.08
CA THR A 117 33.86 6.34 -0.74
C THR A 117 34.20 7.58 0.08
N LYS A 118 33.69 7.69 1.31
CA LYS A 118 33.84 8.91 2.12
C LYS A 118 35.30 9.22 2.47
N PRO A 119 36.13 8.27 2.95
CA PRO A 119 37.52 8.58 3.30
C PRO A 119 38.38 8.97 2.09
N VAL A 120 38.03 8.49 0.90
CA VAL A 120 38.80 8.70 -0.34
C VAL A 120 38.43 10.02 -1.02
N THR A 121 37.13 10.28 -1.23
CA THR A 121 36.69 11.44 -2.03
C THR A 121 35.83 12.43 -1.25
N GLY A 122 35.18 11.99 -0.17
CA GLY A 122 34.17 12.76 0.55
C GLY A 122 32.90 13.07 -0.25
N LYS A 123 32.77 12.61 -1.50
CA LYS A 123 31.65 12.94 -2.40
C LYS A 123 30.42 12.07 -2.14
N VAL A 124 29.86 12.20 -0.94
CA VAL A 124 28.68 11.48 -0.48
C VAL A 124 27.72 12.41 0.27
N VAL A 125 26.42 12.12 0.22
CA VAL A 125 25.37 12.94 0.84
C VAL A 125 24.41 12.08 1.65
N GLY A 126 23.75 12.68 2.63
CA GLY A 126 22.75 11.98 3.43
C GLY A 126 21.49 11.72 2.61
N THR A 127 20.82 10.59 2.87
CA THR A 127 19.62 10.23 2.13
C THR A 127 18.66 9.40 2.97
N TRP A 128 17.57 8.91 2.37
CA TRP A 128 16.64 8.00 3.01
C TRP A 128 16.57 6.68 2.25
N ASN A 129 16.62 5.59 2.99
CA ASN A 129 16.22 4.28 2.50
C ASN A 129 14.75 4.04 2.88
N TYR A 130 13.96 3.61 1.90
CA TYR A 130 12.52 3.34 2.05
C TYR A 130 12.01 2.49 0.89
N ALA A 131 10.86 1.87 1.06
CA ALA A 131 10.11 1.22 -0.01
C ALA A 131 8.67 1.74 -0.07
N ALA A 132 8.14 1.89 -1.28
CA ALA A 132 6.77 2.36 -1.50
C ALA A 132 6.18 1.83 -2.82
N VAL A 133 4.86 1.68 -2.86
CA VAL A 133 4.07 1.37 -4.05
C VAL A 133 3.03 2.46 -4.26
N GLN A 134 2.99 3.01 -5.48
CA GLN A 134 1.92 3.88 -5.96
C GLN A 134 0.99 3.09 -6.86
N ILE A 135 -0.30 3.08 -6.53
CA ILE A 135 -1.35 2.47 -7.34
C ILE A 135 -2.21 3.58 -7.94
N TYR A 136 -2.40 3.52 -9.24
CA TYR A 136 -3.35 4.33 -9.98
C TYR A 136 -4.45 3.43 -10.56
N GLY A 137 -5.68 3.92 -10.58
CA GLY A 137 -6.79 3.17 -11.13
C GLY A 137 -8.11 3.92 -11.13
N LYS A 138 -9.18 3.22 -11.53
CA LYS A 138 -10.55 3.74 -11.52
C LYS A 138 -11.30 3.24 -10.30
N ALA A 139 -11.88 4.18 -9.55
CA ALA A 139 -12.61 3.88 -8.34
C ALA A 139 -14.12 3.84 -8.57
N THR A 140 -14.76 2.74 -8.18
CA THR A 140 -16.21 2.57 -8.09
C THR A 140 -16.64 2.68 -6.62
N PHE A 141 -17.69 3.46 -6.36
CA PHE A 141 -18.18 3.70 -5.00
C PHE A 141 -19.58 3.16 -4.76
N TYR A 142 -19.75 2.51 -3.62
CA TYR A 142 -21.02 1.94 -3.18
C TYR A 142 -21.62 2.85 -2.10
N ILE A 143 -22.43 3.81 -2.55
CA ILE A 143 -22.88 4.93 -1.71
C ILE A 143 -24.35 4.85 -1.26
N ASP A 144 -25.19 4.02 -1.86
CA ASP A 144 -26.58 3.86 -1.43
C ASP A 144 -26.67 2.75 -0.36
N PRO A 145 -26.96 3.08 0.91
CA PRO A 145 -27.02 2.09 1.98
C PRO A 145 -28.20 1.12 1.87
N ASN A 146 -29.17 1.39 1.00
CA ASN A 146 -30.34 0.51 0.79
C ASN A 146 -30.21 -0.34 -0.47
N ALA A 147 -29.20 -0.09 -1.30
CA ALA A 147 -28.95 -0.86 -2.51
C ALA A 147 -28.38 -2.25 -2.18
N GLU A 148 -28.89 -3.28 -2.86
CA GLU A 148 -28.50 -4.68 -2.64
C GLU A 148 -27.02 -4.88 -2.94
N GLU A 149 -26.53 -4.27 -4.02
CA GLU A 149 -25.13 -4.38 -4.43
C GLU A 149 -24.17 -3.68 -3.47
N THR A 150 -24.60 -2.59 -2.81
CA THR A 150 -23.81 -1.94 -1.75
C THR A 150 -23.73 -2.86 -0.53
N THR A 151 -24.84 -3.49 -0.15
CA THR A 151 -24.87 -4.43 0.97
C THR A 151 -23.99 -5.65 0.69
N ALA A 152 -24.09 -6.23 -0.50
CA ALA A 152 -23.28 -7.37 -0.92
C ALA A 152 -21.78 -7.02 -0.93
N PHE A 153 -21.42 -5.87 -1.50
CA PHE A 153 -20.03 -5.39 -1.52
C PHE A 153 -19.48 -5.21 -0.11
N LEU A 154 -20.19 -4.46 0.75
CA LEU A 154 -19.74 -4.19 2.11
C LEU A 154 -19.63 -5.46 2.96
N ASN A 155 -20.53 -6.43 2.81
CA ASN A 155 -20.41 -7.72 3.51
C ASN A 155 -19.10 -8.42 3.15
N SER A 156 -18.86 -8.64 1.85
CA SER A 156 -17.66 -9.31 1.37
C SER A 156 -16.39 -8.55 1.75
N GLN A 157 -16.39 -7.22 1.60
CA GLN A 157 -15.22 -6.40 1.87
C GLN A 157 -14.87 -6.35 3.36
N ILE A 158 -15.85 -6.19 4.25
CA ILE A 158 -15.62 -6.13 5.70
C ILE A 158 -15.18 -7.50 6.21
N ASP A 159 -15.79 -8.59 5.75
CA ASP A 159 -15.41 -9.95 6.15
C ASP A 159 -13.98 -10.28 5.72
N ALA A 160 -13.60 -9.93 4.47
CA ALA A 160 -12.25 -10.13 3.96
C ALA A 160 -11.23 -9.29 4.74
N LEU A 161 -11.53 -8.01 4.98
CA LEU A 161 -10.63 -7.11 5.69
C LEU A 161 -10.45 -7.53 7.15
N SER A 162 -11.53 -7.89 7.84
CA SER A 162 -11.46 -8.40 9.22
C SER A 162 -10.66 -9.69 9.28
N SER A 163 -10.95 -10.64 8.39
CA SER A 163 -10.24 -11.94 8.34
C SER A 163 -8.75 -11.76 8.08
N PHE A 164 -8.38 -10.86 7.17
CA PHE A 164 -6.99 -10.55 6.88
C PHE A 164 -6.27 -9.97 8.09
N ASN A 165 -6.83 -8.95 8.76
CA ASN A 165 -6.16 -8.33 9.90
C ASN A 165 -6.05 -9.27 11.10
N GLU A 166 -7.11 -10.03 11.41
CA GLU A 166 -7.09 -10.98 12.52
C GLU A 166 -6.06 -12.10 12.29
N LYS A 167 -5.97 -12.63 11.06
CA LYS A 167 -5.08 -13.76 10.77
C LYS A 167 -3.66 -13.34 10.42
N VAL A 168 -3.50 -12.35 9.54
CA VAL A 168 -2.20 -11.95 8.98
C VAL A 168 -1.53 -10.92 9.87
N THR A 169 -2.25 -9.88 10.29
CA THR A 169 -1.67 -8.80 11.10
C THR A 169 -1.53 -9.20 12.57
N MET A 170 -2.57 -9.77 13.17
CA MET A 170 -2.56 -10.18 14.58
C MET A 170 -1.97 -11.58 14.79
N GLY A 171 -1.93 -12.42 13.75
CA GLY A 171 -1.45 -13.80 13.87
C GLY A 171 -2.38 -14.68 14.69
N TYR A 172 -3.68 -14.35 14.76
CA TYR A 172 -4.67 -15.16 15.46
C TYR A 172 -5.05 -16.35 14.60
N THR A 173 -4.97 -17.54 15.17
CA THR A 173 -5.22 -18.82 14.49
C THR A 173 -6.16 -19.72 15.28
N GLY A 174 -6.28 -19.50 16.59
CA GLY A 174 -6.95 -20.41 17.52
C GLY A 174 -6.15 -21.68 17.82
N GLU A 175 -4.90 -21.77 17.36
CA GLU A 175 -4.03 -22.93 17.56
C GLU A 175 -2.99 -22.68 18.66
N GLY A 176 -2.77 -23.68 19.52
CA GLY A 176 -1.83 -23.58 20.64
C GLY A 176 -2.24 -22.47 21.62
N SER A 177 -1.33 -21.52 21.85
CA SER A 177 -1.59 -20.35 22.70
C SER A 177 -2.13 -19.14 21.95
N ARG A 178 -2.30 -19.22 20.62
CA ARG A 178 -2.80 -18.10 19.82
C ARG A 178 -4.33 -17.97 19.97
N PRO A 179 -4.86 -16.76 20.21
CA PRO A 179 -6.30 -16.52 20.24
C PRO A 179 -6.99 -16.93 18.93
N LYS A 180 -8.28 -17.24 19.02
CA LYS A 180 -9.13 -17.45 17.84
C LYS A 180 -9.41 -16.09 17.17
N PRO A 181 -9.34 -15.99 15.84
CA PRO A 181 -9.76 -14.81 15.10
C PRO A 181 -11.17 -14.37 15.44
N TRP A 182 -11.37 -13.08 15.66
CA TRP A 182 -12.70 -12.49 15.71
C TRP A 182 -13.35 -12.54 14.32
N GLN A 183 -14.62 -12.87 14.26
CA GLN A 183 -15.42 -12.85 13.03
C GLN A 183 -16.42 -11.70 13.08
N VAL A 184 -16.71 -11.10 11.93
CA VAL A 184 -17.70 -10.03 11.83
C VAL A 184 -19.06 -10.47 12.37
N SER A 185 -19.42 -11.74 12.14
CA SER A 185 -20.63 -12.39 12.65
C SER A 185 -20.67 -12.58 14.17
N ASP A 186 -19.56 -12.38 14.89
CA ASP A 186 -19.55 -12.38 16.36
C ASP A 186 -20.24 -11.11 16.91
N ALA A 187 -20.40 -10.05 16.08
CA ALA A 187 -21.20 -8.88 16.43
C ALA A 187 -22.70 -9.07 16.06
N PRO A 188 -23.63 -8.48 16.83
CA PRO A 188 -25.06 -8.61 16.53
C PRO A 188 -25.46 -8.06 15.15
N THR A 189 -26.24 -8.82 14.39
CA THR A 189 -26.72 -8.40 13.05
C THR A 189 -27.39 -7.02 13.01
N PRO A 190 -28.28 -6.66 13.96
CA PRO A 190 -28.87 -5.30 13.97
C PRO A 190 -27.81 -4.20 14.11
N TYR A 191 -26.78 -4.44 14.91
CA TYR A 191 -25.66 -3.52 15.10
C TYR A 191 -24.83 -3.37 13.82
N LEU A 192 -24.47 -4.49 13.18
CA LEU A 192 -23.76 -4.49 11.91
C LEU A 192 -24.53 -3.73 10.81
N ASN A 193 -25.85 -3.91 10.74
CA ASN A 193 -26.69 -3.23 9.77
C ASN A 193 -26.70 -1.70 9.99
N ILE A 194 -26.67 -1.23 11.24
CA ILE A 194 -26.56 0.20 11.55
C ILE A 194 -25.18 0.73 11.14
N MET A 195 -24.10 0.01 11.48
CA MET A 195 -22.73 0.44 11.19
C MET A 195 -22.45 0.50 9.68
N LYS A 196 -22.98 -0.44 8.90
CA LYS A 196 -22.86 -0.43 7.43
C LYS A 196 -23.50 0.80 6.79
N LYS A 197 -24.58 1.35 7.37
CA LYS A 197 -25.18 2.61 6.90
C LYS A 197 -24.27 3.82 7.12
N ALA A 198 -23.30 3.75 8.03
CA ALA A 198 -22.38 4.83 8.33
C ALA A 198 -21.14 4.88 7.41
N ILE A 199 -20.99 3.91 6.50
CA ILE A 199 -19.85 3.81 5.59
C ILE A 199 -20.28 3.77 4.11
N ILE A 200 -19.32 4.02 3.23
CA ILE A 200 -19.39 3.76 1.79
C ILE A 200 -18.37 2.68 1.41
N GLY A 201 -18.69 1.87 0.41
CA GLY A 201 -17.72 0.94 -0.19
C GLY A 201 -16.86 1.62 -1.24
N VAL A 202 -15.59 1.19 -1.32
CA VAL A 202 -14.60 1.66 -2.30
C VAL A 202 -13.98 0.47 -2.98
N GLU A 203 -14.12 0.37 -4.30
CA GLU A 203 -13.44 -0.60 -5.15
C GLU A 203 -12.57 0.14 -6.15
N ILE A 204 -11.32 -0.28 -6.32
CA ILE A 204 -10.39 0.33 -7.27
C ILE A 204 -9.85 -0.75 -8.18
N LYS A 205 -10.21 -0.69 -9.46
CA LYS A 205 -9.55 -1.49 -10.49
C LYS A 205 -8.18 -0.89 -10.76
N ILE A 206 -7.12 -1.66 -10.52
CA ILE A 206 -5.75 -1.17 -10.67
C ILE A 206 -5.42 -1.12 -12.17
N GLU A 207 -5.01 0.06 -12.63
CA GLU A 207 -4.57 0.28 -14.02
C GLU A 207 -3.05 0.43 -14.11
N ARG A 208 -2.41 0.88 -13.03
CA ARG A 208 -0.95 1.00 -12.96
C ARG A 208 -0.44 0.83 -11.53
N MET A 209 0.64 0.07 -11.38
CA MET A 209 1.33 -0.15 -10.12
C MET A 209 2.82 0.20 -10.29
N GLU A 210 3.29 1.20 -9.55
CA GLU A 210 4.66 1.70 -9.60
C GLU A 210 5.38 1.46 -8.27
N GLY A 211 6.46 0.68 -8.30
CA GLY A 211 7.23 0.32 -7.12
C GLY A 211 8.57 1.00 -7.01
N LYS A 212 8.93 1.41 -5.79
CA LYS A 212 10.28 1.90 -5.48
C LYS A 212 10.83 1.22 -4.23
N PHE A 213 12.02 0.67 -4.35
CA PHE A 213 12.84 0.20 -3.25
C PHE A 213 14.15 0.97 -3.32
N LYS A 214 14.31 1.97 -2.47
CA LYS A 214 15.57 2.71 -2.33
C LYS A 214 16.29 2.21 -1.09
N MET A 215 17.30 1.38 -1.31
CA MET A 215 18.06 0.63 -0.31
C MET A 215 19.57 0.74 -0.58
N SER A 216 20.03 1.91 -1.03
CA SER A 216 21.44 2.20 -1.36
C SER A 216 22.05 1.31 -2.47
N GLN A 217 21.23 0.75 -3.36
CA GLN A 217 21.71 -0.21 -4.37
C GLN A 217 22.67 0.39 -5.39
N GLU A 218 22.74 1.72 -5.53
CA GLU A 218 23.68 2.42 -6.40
C GLU A 218 25.12 2.40 -5.88
N MET A 219 25.32 2.08 -4.59
CA MET A 219 26.63 2.09 -3.94
C MET A 219 27.43 0.83 -4.27
N GLY A 220 28.76 0.94 -4.17
CA GLY A 220 29.67 -0.22 -4.26
C GLY A 220 29.58 -1.13 -3.03
N ASP A 221 30.17 -2.33 -3.12
CA ASP A 221 30.09 -3.33 -2.05
C ASP A 221 30.59 -2.79 -0.70
N GLY A 222 31.77 -2.14 -0.67
CA GLY A 222 32.35 -1.62 0.57
C GLY A 222 31.54 -0.53 1.27
N ASP A 223 30.79 0.29 0.52
CA ASP A 223 29.86 1.27 1.11
C ASP A 223 28.55 0.59 1.54
N THR A 224 28.11 -0.43 0.81
CA THR A 224 26.92 -1.22 1.19
C THR A 224 27.17 -1.96 2.50
N ASP A 225 28.36 -2.57 2.67
CA ASP A 225 28.76 -3.22 3.91
C ASP A 225 28.80 -2.22 5.08
N GLY A 226 29.29 -1.00 4.85
CA GLY A 226 29.27 0.07 5.83
C GLY A 226 27.85 0.51 6.22
N VAL A 227 26.92 0.56 5.27
CA VAL A 227 25.49 0.83 5.52
C VAL A 227 24.85 -0.27 6.36
N VAL A 228 25.07 -1.54 6.00
CA VAL A 228 24.54 -2.69 6.74
C VAL A 228 25.08 -2.71 8.17
N LYS A 229 26.40 -2.60 8.34
CA LYS A 229 27.04 -2.55 9.66
C LYS A 229 26.52 -1.36 10.47
N GLY A 230 26.47 -0.18 9.85
CA GLY A 230 25.99 1.04 10.50
C GLY A 230 24.57 0.92 11.04
N PHE A 231 23.67 0.25 10.30
CA PHE A 231 22.31 -0.02 10.77
C PHE A 231 22.24 -1.06 11.89
N ASN A 232 23.03 -2.14 11.81
CA ASN A 232 23.09 -3.14 12.86
C ASN A 232 23.67 -2.58 14.17
N ASP A 233 24.69 -1.73 14.08
CA ASP A 233 25.33 -1.07 15.23
C ASP A 233 24.37 -0.11 15.98
N LEU A 234 23.25 0.28 15.38
CA LEU A 234 22.21 1.05 16.10
C LEU A 234 21.56 0.23 17.22
N GLY A 235 21.59 -1.10 17.15
CA GLY A 235 20.99 -1.98 18.15
C GLY A 235 19.47 -1.82 18.29
N THR A 236 18.78 -1.41 17.22
CA THR A 236 17.32 -1.23 17.19
C THR A 236 16.67 -2.18 16.21
N ASP A 237 15.43 -2.58 16.48
CA ASP A 237 14.63 -3.44 15.57
C ASP A 237 14.53 -2.84 14.15
N MET A 238 14.35 -1.52 14.05
CA MET A 238 14.30 -0.83 12.76
C MET A 238 15.65 -0.88 12.04
N GLY A 239 16.76 -0.68 12.76
CA GLY A 239 18.11 -0.82 12.24
C GLY A 239 18.34 -2.22 11.66
N SER A 240 18.07 -3.27 12.42
CA SER A 240 18.23 -4.65 11.94
C SER A 240 17.36 -4.96 10.73
N LYS A 241 16.08 -4.58 10.72
CA LYS A 241 15.18 -4.76 9.56
C LYS A 241 15.70 -4.01 8.33
N MET A 242 16.21 -2.80 8.51
CA MET A 242 16.78 -2.02 7.42
C MET A 242 18.05 -2.67 6.87
N ALA A 243 18.96 -3.12 7.74
CA ALA A 243 20.18 -3.84 7.34
C ALA A 243 19.85 -5.09 6.50
N SER A 244 18.97 -5.96 6.98
CA SER A 244 18.53 -7.16 6.26
C SER A 244 17.89 -6.82 4.91
N THR A 245 17.11 -5.74 4.84
CA THR A 245 16.49 -5.30 3.59
C THR A 245 17.53 -4.78 2.58
N VAL A 246 18.53 -4.02 3.04
CA VAL A 246 19.65 -3.56 2.20
C VAL A 246 20.43 -4.75 1.64
N GLU A 247 20.76 -5.75 2.47
CA GLU A 247 21.43 -6.97 2.03
C GLU A 247 20.60 -7.73 0.99
N ALA A 248 19.31 -7.98 1.25
CA ALA A 248 18.44 -8.68 0.31
C ALA A 248 18.37 -7.98 -1.05
N ARG A 249 18.25 -6.64 -1.06
CA ARG A 249 18.22 -5.87 -2.31
C ARG A 249 19.57 -5.85 -3.03
N ARG A 250 20.69 -5.90 -2.31
CA ARG A 250 22.03 -6.08 -2.91
C ARG A 250 22.13 -7.40 -3.65
N GLU A 251 21.69 -8.50 -3.03
CA GLU A 251 21.77 -9.83 -3.64
C GLU A 251 20.86 -9.95 -4.87
N ILE A 252 19.63 -9.42 -4.81
CA ILE A 252 18.74 -9.35 -5.98
C ILE A 252 19.39 -8.58 -7.13
N LYS A 253 20.07 -7.45 -6.85
CA LYS A 253 20.81 -6.70 -7.88
C LYS A 253 21.93 -7.53 -8.49
N LYS A 254 22.71 -8.26 -7.68
CA LYS A 254 23.79 -9.13 -8.16
C LYS A 254 23.26 -10.24 -9.06
N GLN A 255 22.16 -10.88 -8.67
CA GLN A 255 21.49 -11.91 -9.48
C GLN A 255 20.98 -11.36 -10.83
N LYS A 256 20.29 -10.20 -10.81
CA LYS A 256 19.83 -9.54 -12.05
C LYS A 256 20.99 -9.15 -12.98
N LYS A 257 22.14 -8.76 -12.41
CA LYS A 257 23.34 -8.45 -13.20
C LYS A 257 23.94 -9.72 -13.82
N ALA A 258 24.10 -10.79 -13.03
CA ALA A 258 24.63 -12.06 -13.51
C ALA A 258 23.77 -12.67 -14.63
N ALA A 259 22.43 -12.63 -14.49
CA ALA A 259 21.50 -13.12 -15.52
C ALA A 259 21.67 -12.39 -16.87
N LYS A 260 21.86 -11.07 -16.84
CA LYS A 260 22.10 -10.27 -18.05
C LYS A 260 23.46 -10.50 -18.71
N GLU A 261 24.45 -10.95 -17.94
CA GLU A 261 25.80 -11.27 -18.45
C GLU A 261 25.86 -12.68 -19.05
N SER A 262 24.88 -13.54 -18.75
CA SER A 262 24.75 -14.91 -19.27
C SER A 262 23.85 -15.05 -20.51
N GLU A 263 23.14 -13.98 -20.89
CA GLU A 263 22.33 -13.88 -22.13
C GLU A 263 23.15 -13.31 -23.29
#